data_AF-A0AAV0EH92-F1
#
_entry.id   AF-A0AAV0EH92-F1
#
_cell.length_a   1.000
_cell.length_b   1.000
_cell.length_c   1.000
_cell.angle_alpha   90.00
_cell.angle_beta   90.00
_cell.angle_gamma   90.00
#
_symmetry.space_group_name_H-M   'P 1'
#
loop_
_entity.id
_entity.type
_entity.pdbx_description
1 polymer ?
#
loop_
_entity_poly.entity_id
_entity_poly.type
_entity_poly.pdbx_seq_one_letter_code
_entity_poly.pdbx_strand_id
1 'polypeptide(L)'
;MDVKTAFLNGDIDEEIYMEQPDGFRVPGQEKKDCKLIKSLYGLKQAPKQWHEKFDHAMLINGFKINESDKCVYVKSTVDGYVILCLYVDDILIVGSNNLMINSTKNMLNSKFDMKDMGLADLILGIKIIRGPGGLTLSQSHYVDKILNKFNKDDYQEARTPLDKNVHLTKNRGECISQVEYARIISSLMYLMSCTRPDIAFVVSKLSRYTSNPVDEHWKAIVRVLRYLQKTQNLGPHLEDTPLYLKGIATLVRYLRLRTQSPQVDMFSLRQVQPCHGNPRNKH
;
A
#
# COMPACT_ATOMS: atom_id res chain seq x y z
N MET A 1 -12.98 -5.16 -8.91
CA MET A 1 -12.66 -5.04 -10.34
C MET A 1 -11.19 -4.68 -10.45
N ASP A 2 -10.57 -4.99 -11.57
CA ASP A 2 -9.16 -4.72 -11.86
C ASP A 2 -9.07 -3.97 -13.19
N VAL A 3 -8.29 -2.88 -13.24
CA VAL A 3 -8.08 -2.09 -14.46
C VAL A 3 -6.86 -2.64 -15.19
N LYS A 4 -7.05 -3.08 -16.43
CA LYS A 4 -5.91 -3.50 -17.23
C LYS A 4 -5.00 -2.32 -17.53
N THR A 5 -3.71 -2.47 -17.25
CA THR A 5 -2.68 -1.50 -17.61
C THR A 5 -3.01 -0.08 -17.14
N ALA A 6 -3.34 0.09 -15.85
CA ALA A 6 -3.83 1.34 -15.26
C ALA A 6 -3.08 2.60 -15.74
N PHE A 7 -1.74 2.58 -15.73
CA PHE A 7 -0.94 3.74 -16.16
C PHE A 7 -1.06 4.07 -17.65
N LEU A 8 -1.30 3.10 -18.53
CA LEU A 8 -1.50 3.35 -19.97
C LEU A 8 -2.78 4.14 -20.26
N ASN A 9 -3.71 4.21 -19.31
CA ASN A 9 -4.92 5.01 -19.44
C ASN A 9 -4.68 6.51 -19.16
N GLY A 10 -3.56 6.85 -18.50
CA GLY A 10 -3.17 8.22 -18.21
C GLY A 10 -2.71 8.97 -19.47
N ASP A 11 -3.21 10.20 -19.63
CA ASP A 11 -2.76 11.11 -20.69
C ASP A 11 -1.45 11.78 -20.26
N ILE A 12 -0.53 12.00 -21.21
CA ILE A 12 0.71 12.72 -20.94
C ILE A 12 0.55 14.18 -21.38
N ASP A 13 0.73 15.11 -20.44
CA ASP A 13 0.70 16.55 -20.71
C ASP A 13 2.07 17.12 -21.13
N GLU A 14 3.15 16.38 -20.90
CA GLU A 14 4.53 16.74 -21.19
C GLU A 14 5.08 16.01 -22.43
N GLU A 15 6.03 16.61 -23.15
CA GLU A 15 6.73 15.88 -24.21
C GLU A 15 7.83 15.00 -23.62
N ILE A 16 7.61 13.69 -23.65
CA ILE A 16 8.58 12.71 -23.15
C ILE A 16 8.98 11.79 -24.29
N TYR A 17 10.29 11.60 -24.41
CA TYR A 17 10.91 10.70 -25.36
C TYR A 17 11.60 9.56 -24.62
N MET A 18 11.59 8.37 -25.20
CA MET A 18 12.32 7.21 -24.69
C MET A 18 13.13 6.58 -25.80
N GLU A 19 14.26 5.96 -25.45
CA GLU A 19 14.99 5.12 -26.39
C GLU A 19 14.09 4.00 -26.93
N GLN A 20 14.33 3.61 -28.18
CA GLN A 20 13.60 2.49 -28.78
C GLN A 20 13.84 1.20 -27.99
N PRO A 21 12.77 0.52 -27.52
CA PRO A 21 12.90 -0.73 -26.81
C PRO A 21 13.51 -1.81 -27.71
N ASP A 22 14.22 -2.75 -27.09
CA ASP A 22 14.84 -3.86 -27.81
C ASP A 22 13.76 -4.68 -28.54
N GLY A 23 14.01 -4.98 -29.82
CA GLY A 23 13.04 -5.61 -30.73
C GLY A 23 12.16 -4.63 -31.53
N PHE A 24 12.17 -3.32 -31.22
CA PHE A 24 11.44 -2.29 -31.97
C PHE A 24 12.36 -1.34 -32.77
N ARG A 25 13.67 -1.57 -32.73
CA ARG A 25 14.65 -0.78 -33.51
C ARG A 25 14.48 -1.07 -34.99
N VAL A 26 14.07 -0.06 -35.74
CA VAL A 26 13.93 -0.16 -37.20
C VAL A 26 15.31 0.05 -37.85
N PRO A 27 15.75 -0.83 -38.78
CA PRO A 27 17.01 -0.64 -39.49
C PRO A 27 17.10 0.73 -40.17
N GLY A 28 18.22 1.43 -39.96
CA GLY A 28 18.45 2.80 -40.43
C GLY A 28 17.80 3.90 -39.57
N GLN A 29 17.10 3.55 -38.49
CA GLN A 29 16.51 4.50 -37.53
C GLN A 29 16.94 4.22 -36.09
N GLU A 30 18.04 3.50 -35.88
CA GLU A 30 18.48 2.99 -34.58
C GLU A 30 18.79 4.11 -33.58
N LYS A 31 19.07 5.34 -34.07
CA LYS A 31 19.37 6.52 -33.26
C LYS A 31 18.17 7.43 -32.99
N LYS A 32 16.95 7.01 -33.37
CA LYS A 32 15.74 7.77 -33.07
C LYS A 32 15.18 7.40 -31.70
N ASP A 33 14.47 8.34 -31.10
CA ASP A 33 13.71 8.13 -29.88
C ASP A 33 12.20 8.05 -30.19
N CYS A 34 11.48 7.30 -29.36
CA CYS A 34 10.03 7.21 -29.41
C CYS A 34 9.42 8.32 -28.55
N LYS A 35 8.52 9.12 -29.13
CA LYS A 35 7.66 10.03 -28.35
C LYS A 35 6.55 9.24 -27.66
N LEU A 36 6.37 9.46 -26.36
CA LEU A 36 5.29 8.85 -25.61
C LEU A 36 3.98 9.59 -25.81
N ILE A 37 2.93 8.82 -26.14
CA ILE A 37 1.56 9.33 -26.33
C ILE A 37 0.71 9.09 -25.07
N LYS A 38 1.03 8.04 -24.31
CA LYS A 38 0.32 7.61 -23.09
C LYS A 38 1.33 7.30 -22.01
N SER A 39 0.91 7.46 -20.76
CA SER A 39 1.78 7.22 -19.62
C SER A 39 2.22 5.76 -19.57
N LEU A 40 3.47 5.51 -19.17
CA LEU A 40 4.06 4.19 -19.09
C LEU A 40 4.52 3.87 -17.67
N TYR A 41 4.61 2.58 -17.36
CA TYR A 41 5.28 2.12 -16.16
C TYR A 41 6.72 2.64 -16.12
N GLY A 42 7.15 3.10 -14.95
CA GLY A 42 8.47 3.68 -14.73
C GLY A 42 8.52 5.21 -14.88
N LEU A 43 7.52 5.84 -15.49
CA LEU A 43 7.40 7.30 -15.47
C LEU A 43 6.99 7.78 -14.08
N LYS A 44 7.68 8.79 -13.56
CA LYS A 44 7.42 9.35 -12.21
C LYS A 44 6.00 9.93 -12.08
N GLN A 45 5.44 10.44 -13.18
CA GLN A 45 4.12 11.07 -13.23
C GLN A 45 2.98 10.10 -13.60
N ALA A 46 3.28 8.86 -14.01
CA ALA A 46 2.25 7.90 -14.44
C ALA A 46 1.18 7.61 -13.39
N PRO A 47 1.52 7.41 -12.10
CA PRO A 47 0.51 7.20 -11.07
C PRO A 47 -0.43 8.39 -10.91
N LYS A 48 0.11 9.61 -11.03
CA LYS A 48 -0.66 10.85 -10.91
C LYS A 48 -1.63 11.01 -12.09
N GLN A 49 -1.15 10.84 -13.31
CA GLN A 49 -1.96 10.97 -14.53
C GLN A 49 -3.09 9.93 -14.58
N TRP A 50 -2.82 8.70 -14.14
CA TRP A 50 -3.85 7.69 -13.97
C TRP A 50 -4.91 8.12 -12.95
N HIS A 51 -4.46 8.57 -11.77
CA HIS A 51 -5.36 9.00 -10.70
C HIS A 51 -6.25 10.19 -11.14
N GLU A 52 -5.68 11.19 -11.84
CA GLU A 52 -6.43 12.34 -12.37
C GLU A 52 -7.45 11.93 -13.44
N LYS A 53 -7.07 11.03 -14.36
CA LYS A 53 -7.98 10.44 -15.36
C LYS A 53 -9.17 9.75 -14.69
N PHE A 54 -8.90 8.97 -13.66
CA PHE A 54 -9.92 8.25 -12.91
C PHE A 54 -10.81 9.19 -12.12
N ASP A 55 -10.24 10.18 -11.41
CA ASP A 55 -10.96 11.23 -10.69
C ASP A 55 -11.99 11.92 -11.60
N HIS A 56 -11.54 12.37 -12.76
CA HIS A 56 -12.40 13.04 -13.75
C HIS A 56 -13.55 12.14 -14.21
N ALA A 57 -13.27 10.86 -14.49
CA ALA A 57 -14.30 9.89 -14.86
C ALA A 57 -15.33 9.69 -13.74
N MET A 58 -14.91 9.64 -12.47
CA MET A 58 -15.82 9.48 -11.33
C MET A 58 -16.70 10.73 -11.14
N LEU A 59 -16.10 11.91 -11.16
CA LEU A 59 -16.78 13.18 -10.95
C LEU A 59 -17.90 13.43 -11.99
N ILE A 60 -17.60 13.23 -13.28
CA ILE A 60 -18.61 13.39 -14.35
C ILE A 60 -19.78 12.41 -14.19
N ASN A 61 -19.54 11.24 -13.61
CA ASN A 61 -20.59 10.24 -13.37
C ASN A 61 -21.30 10.42 -12.02
N GLY A 62 -21.15 11.58 -11.38
CA GLY A 62 -21.89 11.98 -10.18
C GLY A 62 -21.36 11.38 -8.88
N PHE A 63 -20.13 10.85 -8.87
CA PHE A 63 -19.46 10.52 -7.63
C PHE A 63 -18.83 11.77 -7.01
N LYS A 64 -18.73 11.77 -5.68
CA LYS A 64 -17.98 12.76 -4.90
C LYS A 64 -16.74 12.11 -4.33
N ILE A 65 -15.61 12.82 -4.40
CA ILE A 65 -14.37 12.38 -3.78
C ILE A 65 -14.46 12.61 -2.27
N ASN A 66 -14.09 11.61 -1.48
CA ASN A 66 -14.02 11.73 -0.03
C ASN A 66 -12.93 12.74 0.38
N GLU A 67 -13.22 13.60 1.35
CA GLU A 67 -12.30 14.63 1.82
C GLU A 67 -11.09 14.05 2.56
N SER A 68 -11.30 12.95 3.29
CA SER A 68 -10.24 12.29 4.04
C SER A 68 -9.32 11.42 3.19
N ASP A 69 -9.81 10.94 2.04
CA ASP A 69 -9.07 10.01 1.18
C ASP A 69 -9.47 10.19 -0.29
N LYS A 70 -8.53 10.70 -1.11
CA LYS A 70 -8.75 11.00 -2.53
C LYS A 70 -8.92 9.77 -3.44
N CYS A 71 -8.75 8.56 -2.90
CA CYS A 71 -8.98 7.31 -3.62
C CYS A 71 -10.34 6.69 -3.27
N VAL A 72 -11.12 7.34 -2.41
CA VAL A 72 -12.46 6.90 -2.05
C VAL A 72 -13.48 7.82 -2.70
N TYR A 73 -14.39 7.23 -3.47
CA TYR A 73 -15.45 7.92 -4.19
C TYR A 73 -16.80 7.43 -3.67
N VAL A 74 -17.73 8.35 -3.45
CA VAL A 74 -19.05 8.05 -2.90
C VAL A 74 -20.11 8.65 -3.81
N LYS A 75 -21.11 7.85 -4.17
CA LYS A 75 -22.31 8.31 -4.85
C LYS A 75 -23.53 7.86 -4.06
N SER A 76 -24.36 8.82 -3.68
CA SER A 76 -25.61 8.60 -2.97
C SER A 76 -26.77 9.07 -3.82
N THR A 77 -27.81 8.25 -3.91
CA THR A 77 -29.08 8.51 -4.59
C THR A 77 -30.23 8.22 -3.63
N VAL A 78 -31.46 8.49 -4.06
CA VAL A 78 -32.66 8.09 -3.30
C VAL A 78 -32.77 6.57 -3.15
N ASP A 79 -32.23 5.81 -4.12
CA ASP A 79 -32.28 4.34 -4.17
C ASP A 79 -31.15 3.66 -3.39
N GLY A 80 -30.22 4.43 -2.82
CA GLY A 80 -29.13 3.92 -1.99
C GLY A 80 -27.80 4.60 -2.25
N TYR A 81 -26.71 3.91 -1.92
CA TYR A 81 -25.35 4.40 -2.12
C TYR A 81 -24.43 3.36 -2.76
N VAL A 82 -23.34 3.86 -3.33
CA VAL A 82 -22.16 3.10 -3.74
C VAL A 82 -20.89 3.85 -3.33
N ILE A 83 -19.92 3.09 -2.82
CA ILE A 83 -18.57 3.51 -2.51
C ILE A 83 -17.60 2.74 -3.39
N LEU A 84 -16.63 3.45 -3.94
CA LEU A 84 -15.54 2.90 -4.71
C LEU A 84 -14.23 3.26 -4.04
N CYS A 85 -13.34 2.28 -3.85
CA CYS A 85 -12.00 2.48 -3.35
C CYS A 85 -10.99 2.04 -4.40
N LEU A 86 -10.20 2.99 -4.90
CA LEU A 86 -9.17 2.76 -5.92
C LEU A 86 -7.80 2.54 -5.25
N TYR A 87 -7.13 1.45 -5.59
CA TYR A 87 -5.73 1.23 -5.30
C TYR A 87 -5.00 0.87 -6.58
N VAL A 88 -4.43 1.88 -7.24
CA VAL A 88 -3.74 1.71 -8.53
C VAL A 88 -4.67 1.02 -9.55
N ASP A 89 -4.52 -0.27 -9.79
CA ASP A 89 -5.28 -1.13 -10.69
C ASP A 89 -6.48 -1.80 -10.00
N ASP A 90 -6.38 -2.11 -8.71
CA ASP A 90 -7.45 -2.71 -7.92
C ASP A 90 -8.56 -1.71 -7.56
N ILE A 91 -9.82 -2.12 -7.77
CA ILE A 91 -11.01 -1.33 -7.43
C ILE A 91 -11.97 -2.17 -6.58
N LEU A 92 -12.16 -1.75 -5.33
CA LEU A 92 -13.21 -2.27 -4.47
C LEU A 92 -14.50 -1.48 -4.69
N ILE A 93 -15.60 -2.18 -4.94
CA ILE A 93 -16.93 -1.57 -5.08
C ILE A 93 -17.81 -2.11 -3.96
N VAL A 94 -18.40 -1.19 -3.22
CA VAL A 94 -19.26 -1.46 -2.08
C VAL A 94 -20.57 -0.73 -2.32
N GLY A 95 -21.69 -1.45 -2.40
CA GLY A 95 -22.98 -0.84 -2.62
C GLY A 95 -24.03 -1.34 -1.64
N SER A 96 -25.01 -0.48 -1.39
CA SER A 96 -26.22 -0.82 -0.63
C SER A 96 -27.10 -1.87 -1.32
N ASN A 97 -27.00 -2.01 -2.64
CA ASN A 97 -27.72 -3.00 -3.42
C ASN A 97 -26.97 -3.38 -4.71
N ASN A 98 -27.32 -4.53 -5.29
CA ASN A 98 -26.67 -5.07 -6.48
C ASN A 98 -26.91 -4.23 -7.74
N LEU A 99 -28.02 -3.50 -7.84
CA LEU A 99 -28.32 -2.65 -9.00
C LEU A 99 -27.30 -1.51 -9.11
N MET A 100 -27.03 -0.83 -7.99
CA MET A 100 -26.03 0.24 -7.89
C MET A 100 -24.61 -0.28 -8.17
N ILE A 101 -24.27 -1.46 -7.66
CA ILE A 101 -22.97 -2.11 -7.94
C ILE A 101 -22.84 -2.39 -9.43
N ASN A 102 -23.82 -3.06 -10.04
CA ASN A 102 -23.76 -3.45 -11.45
C ASN A 102 -23.77 -2.23 -12.39
N SER A 103 -24.56 -1.19 -12.07
CA SER A 103 -24.53 0.07 -12.80
C SER A 103 -23.14 0.71 -12.76
N THR A 104 -22.48 0.70 -11.60
CA THR A 104 -21.11 1.21 -11.43
C THR A 104 -20.10 0.37 -12.22
N LYS A 105 -20.21 -0.97 -12.18
CA LYS A 105 -19.36 -1.86 -12.98
C LYS A 105 -19.50 -1.58 -14.48
N ASN A 106 -20.73 -1.43 -14.98
CA ASN A 106 -21.00 -1.12 -16.37
C ASN A 106 -20.45 0.25 -16.79
N MET A 107 -20.59 1.25 -15.93
CA MET A 107 -19.98 2.56 -16.15
C MET A 107 -18.44 2.45 -16.24
N LEU A 108 -17.79 1.71 -15.34
CA LEU A 108 -16.34 1.49 -15.41
C LEU A 108 -15.93 0.77 -16.70
N ASN A 109 -16.62 -0.31 -17.07
CA ASN A 109 -16.40 -1.05 -18.31
C ASN A 109 -16.53 -0.17 -19.57
N SER A 110 -17.39 0.85 -19.53
CA SER A 110 -17.56 1.80 -20.65
C SER A 110 -16.43 2.82 -20.78
N LYS A 111 -15.60 2.98 -19.73
CA LYS A 111 -14.53 4.00 -19.67
C LYS A 111 -13.14 3.41 -19.75
N PHE A 112 -12.95 2.21 -19.21
CA PHE A 112 -11.65 1.56 -19.08
C PHE A 112 -11.77 0.08 -19.44
N ASP A 113 -10.66 -0.54 -19.86
CA ASP A 113 -10.61 -2.00 -19.98
C ASP A 113 -10.54 -2.61 -18.58
N MET A 114 -11.67 -3.13 -18.12
CA MET A 114 -11.80 -3.70 -16.79
C MET A 114 -11.91 -5.22 -16.84
N LYS A 115 -11.44 -5.84 -15.77
CA LYS A 115 -11.73 -7.22 -15.42
C LYS A 115 -12.60 -7.27 -14.17
N ASP A 116 -13.76 -7.91 -14.26
CA ASP A 116 -14.54 -8.21 -13.06
C ASP A 116 -13.93 -9.43 -12.36
N MET A 117 -13.58 -9.25 -11.10
CA MET A 117 -13.00 -10.30 -10.25
C MET A 117 -14.07 -10.98 -9.38
N GLY A 118 -15.34 -10.63 -9.58
CA GLY A 118 -16.46 -11.18 -8.83
C GLY A 118 -16.58 -10.56 -7.43
N LEU A 119 -17.07 -11.36 -6.49
CA LEU A 119 -17.20 -10.95 -5.10
C LEU A 119 -15.81 -10.83 -4.47
N ALA A 120 -15.56 -9.74 -3.72
CA ALA A 120 -14.23 -9.49 -3.17
C ALA A 120 -13.89 -10.48 -2.04
N ASP A 121 -12.98 -11.41 -2.30
CA ASP A 121 -12.50 -12.39 -1.29
C ASP A 121 -11.09 -12.08 -0.80
N LEU A 122 -10.29 -11.40 -1.62
CA LEU A 122 -8.94 -10.94 -1.32
C LEU A 122 -8.77 -9.54 -1.91
N ILE A 123 -8.30 -8.60 -1.10
CA ILE A 123 -7.91 -7.27 -1.56
C ILE A 123 -6.62 -6.85 -0.86
N LEU A 124 -5.61 -6.44 -1.62
CA LEU A 124 -4.31 -6.04 -1.09
C LEU A 124 -3.79 -7.03 -0.04
N GLY A 125 -3.82 -8.34 -0.33
CA GLY A 125 -3.35 -9.35 0.63
C GLY A 125 -4.17 -9.43 1.94
N ILE A 126 -5.40 -8.90 1.99
CA ILE A 126 -6.35 -9.05 3.10
C ILE A 126 -7.50 -9.93 2.64
N LYS A 127 -7.70 -11.05 3.32
CA LYS A 127 -8.81 -11.96 3.06
C LYS A 127 -10.07 -11.42 3.71
N ILE A 128 -11.16 -11.35 2.95
CA ILE A 128 -12.48 -10.95 3.43
C ILE A 128 -13.29 -12.23 3.66
N ILE A 129 -13.60 -12.51 4.92
CA ILE A 129 -14.37 -13.69 5.33
C ILE A 129 -15.77 -13.21 5.69
N ARG A 130 -16.77 -13.68 4.94
CA ARG A 130 -18.19 -13.37 5.18
C ARG A 130 -18.75 -14.39 6.16
N GLY A 131 -19.39 -13.94 7.22
CA GLY A 131 -20.02 -14.81 8.22
C GLY A 131 -21.35 -14.25 8.71
N PRO A 132 -22.08 -15.00 9.54
CA PRO A 132 -23.27 -14.48 10.20
C PRO A 132 -22.91 -13.23 11.02
N GLY A 133 -23.56 -12.11 10.74
CA GLY A 133 -23.39 -10.85 11.50
C GLY A 133 -22.32 -9.90 10.97
N GLY A 134 -21.61 -10.22 9.87
CA GLY A 134 -20.73 -9.25 9.21
C GLY A 134 -19.51 -9.83 8.48
N LEU A 135 -18.47 -9.00 8.36
CA LEU A 135 -17.22 -9.33 7.65
C LEU A 135 -16.03 -9.42 8.61
N THR A 136 -15.25 -10.50 8.54
CA THR A 136 -13.96 -10.61 9.22
C THR A 136 -12.82 -10.39 8.22
N LEU A 137 -11.88 -9.51 8.55
CA LEU A 137 -10.68 -9.28 7.75
C LEU A 137 -9.52 -10.09 8.32
N SER A 138 -8.86 -10.90 7.49
CA SER A 138 -7.79 -11.79 7.94
C SER A 138 -6.54 -11.67 7.08
N GLN A 139 -5.38 -11.72 7.74
CA GLN A 139 -4.05 -11.80 7.11
C GLN A 139 -3.23 -12.97 7.64
N SER A 140 -3.88 -14.07 8.03
CA SER A 140 -3.20 -15.26 8.58
C SER A 140 -2.09 -15.78 7.65
N HIS A 141 -2.32 -15.80 6.35
CA HIS A 141 -1.33 -16.17 5.33
C HIS A 141 -0.11 -15.23 5.29
N TYR A 142 -0.31 -13.94 5.58
CA TYR A 142 0.79 -12.98 5.63
C TYR A 142 1.57 -13.09 6.96
N VAL A 143 0.88 -13.44 8.06
CA VAL A 143 1.55 -13.81 9.31
C VAL A 143 2.46 -15.02 9.08
N ASP A 144 1.98 -16.08 8.42
CA ASP A 144 2.83 -17.24 8.05
C ASP A 144 4.04 -16.85 7.24
N LYS A 145 3.85 -15.98 6.24
CA LYS A 145 4.94 -15.47 5.41
C LYS A 145 6.00 -14.72 6.24
N ILE A 146 5.59 -13.94 7.24
CA ILE A 146 6.53 -13.26 8.15
C ILE A 146 7.24 -14.29 9.04
N LEU A 147 6.50 -15.24 9.62
CA LEU A 147 7.07 -16.26 10.50
C LEU A 147 8.09 -17.12 9.74
N ASN A 148 7.75 -17.64 8.57
CA ASN A 148 8.66 -18.44 7.74
C ASN A 148 9.93 -17.68 7.34
N LYS A 149 9.85 -16.34 7.24
CA LYS A 149 10.98 -15.51 6.84
C LYS A 149 11.90 -15.14 8.00
N PHE A 150 11.34 -14.87 9.18
CA PHE A 150 12.07 -14.24 10.28
C PHE A 150 12.09 -15.04 11.59
N ASN A 151 11.20 -16.03 11.74
CA ASN A 151 11.15 -16.91 12.90
C ASN A 151 11.92 -18.20 12.60
N LYS A 152 13.25 -18.15 12.75
CA LYS A 152 14.15 -19.26 12.41
C LYS A 152 14.26 -20.34 13.48
N ASP A 153 13.76 -20.10 14.69
CA ASP A 153 13.84 -21.06 15.80
C ASP A 153 12.48 -21.35 16.42
N ASP A 154 12.33 -22.57 16.93
CA ASP A 154 11.16 -23.05 17.65
C ASP A 154 11.17 -22.49 19.07
N TYR A 155 10.52 -21.35 19.26
CA TYR A 155 10.48 -20.65 20.53
C TYR A 155 9.13 -20.77 21.22
N GLN A 156 9.15 -20.81 22.56
CA GLN A 156 7.93 -20.82 23.37
C GLN A 156 7.01 -19.64 23.08
N GLU A 157 5.70 -19.91 23.02
CA GLU A 157 4.64 -18.94 22.75
C GLU A 157 4.68 -17.73 23.70
N ALA A 158 4.35 -16.54 23.17
CA ALA A 158 4.15 -15.34 23.97
C ALA A 158 2.66 -14.98 24.05
N ARG A 159 2.14 -14.77 25.26
CA ARG A 159 0.73 -14.35 25.47
C ARG A 159 0.48 -12.86 25.19
N THR A 160 1.53 -12.04 25.21
CA THR A 160 1.44 -10.59 24.98
C THR A 160 2.51 -10.14 23.99
N PRO A 161 2.22 -9.12 23.16
CA PRO A 161 3.16 -8.62 22.16
C PRO A 161 4.36 -7.88 22.76
N LEU A 162 4.22 -7.34 23.98
CA LEU A 162 5.28 -6.67 24.72
C LEU A 162 5.36 -7.21 26.16
N ASP A 163 6.59 -7.31 26.67
CA ASP A 163 6.85 -7.52 28.09
C ASP A 163 6.90 -6.18 28.81
N LYS A 164 6.08 -6.03 29.86
CA LYS A 164 5.98 -4.78 30.63
C LYS A 164 7.28 -4.42 31.35
N ASN A 165 8.13 -5.42 31.63
CA ASN A 165 9.38 -5.24 32.35
C ASN A 165 10.55 -4.89 31.41
N VAL A 166 10.34 -4.90 30.09
CA VAL A 166 11.39 -4.61 29.11
C VAL A 166 11.42 -3.11 28.77
N HIS A 167 12.51 -2.46 29.18
CA HIS A 167 12.82 -1.07 28.87
C HIS A 167 13.79 -0.98 27.71
N LEU A 168 13.28 -0.73 26.50
CA LEU A 168 14.11 -0.50 25.32
C LEU A 168 14.81 0.87 25.41
N THR A 169 16.12 0.90 25.19
CA THR A 169 16.94 2.11 25.29
C THR A 169 17.67 2.39 23.98
N LYS A 170 18.08 3.65 23.76
CA LYS A 170 18.78 4.04 22.54
C LYS A 170 20.17 3.39 22.52
N ASN A 171 20.52 2.72 21.42
CA ASN A 171 21.86 2.20 21.24
C ASN A 171 22.89 3.33 21.09
N ARG A 172 24.05 3.15 21.73
CA ARG A 172 25.24 3.99 21.58
C ARG A 172 26.47 3.22 21.05
N GLY A 173 26.37 1.90 20.96
CA GLY A 173 27.44 1.03 20.48
C GLY A 173 27.19 0.54 19.05
N GLU A 174 27.76 -0.62 18.74
CA GLU A 174 27.62 -1.27 17.44
C GLU A 174 26.17 -1.70 17.17
N CYS A 175 25.79 -1.54 15.90
CA CYS A 175 24.46 -1.83 15.39
C CYS A 175 24.39 -3.28 14.93
N ILE A 176 23.29 -3.99 15.21
CA ILE A 176 23.00 -5.25 14.49
C ILE A 176 22.60 -4.96 13.04
N SER A 177 22.13 -5.95 12.28
CA SER A 177 21.68 -5.72 10.89
C SER A 177 20.53 -4.71 10.79
N GLN A 178 20.85 -3.47 10.46
CA GLN A 178 19.89 -2.38 10.25
C GLN A 178 18.88 -2.73 9.15
N VAL A 179 19.38 -3.33 8.06
CA VAL A 179 18.57 -3.72 6.90
C VAL A 179 17.56 -4.79 7.29
N GLU A 180 17.97 -5.84 7.99
CA GLU A 180 17.06 -6.91 8.39
C GLU A 180 16.01 -6.42 9.40
N TYR A 181 16.44 -5.60 10.37
CA TYR A 181 15.54 -4.95 11.32
C TYR A 181 14.49 -4.07 10.62
N ALA A 182 14.90 -3.22 9.68
CA ALA A 182 13.98 -2.38 8.90
C ALA A 182 12.96 -3.21 8.10
N ARG A 183 13.40 -4.35 7.55
CA ARG A 183 12.53 -5.26 6.76
C ARG A 183 11.44 -5.90 7.62
N ILE A 184 11.77 -6.40 8.81
CA ILE A 184 10.76 -7.00 9.70
C ILE A 184 9.83 -5.93 10.27
N ILE A 185 10.35 -4.77 10.69
CA ILE A 185 9.50 -3.65 11.15
C ILE A 185 8.52 -3.23 10.06
N SER A 186 8.99 -3.12 8.81
CA SER A 186 8.11 -2.77 7.69
C SER A 186 7.00 -3.79 7.47
N SER A 187 7.31 -5.08 7.64
CA SER A 187 6.34 -6.17 7.52
C SER A 187 5.31 -6.16 8.66
N LEU A 188 5.76 -5.95 9.90
CA LEU A 188 4.89 -5.83 11.08
C LEU A 188 4.02 -4.57 11.03
N MET A 189 4.56 -3.46 10.52
CA MET A 189 3.78 -2.22 10.33
C MET A 189 2.67 -2.40 9.30
N TYR A 190 2.86 -3.23 8.28
CA TYR A 190 1.79 -3.52 7.34
C TYR A 190 0.67 -4.35 8.00
N LEU A 191 1.01 -5.39 8.78
CA LEU A 191 0.04 -6.13 9.59
C LEU A 191 -0.74 -5.21 10.54
N MET A 192 -0.02 -4.34 11.28
CA MET A 192 -0.63 -3.53 12.32
C MET A 192 -1.63 -2.51 11.76
N SER A 193 -1.34 -1.96 10.57
CA SER A 193 -2.24 -1.03 9.90
C SER A 193 -3.47 -1.74 9.35
N CYS A 194 -3.33 -2.95 8.83
CA CYS A 194 -4.42 -3.61 8.10
C CYS A 194 -5.36 -4.41 9.01
N THR A 195 -4.83 -5.35 9.80
CA THR A 195 -5.66 -6.34 10.53
C THR A 195 -5.24 -6.60 11.96
N ARG A 196 -4.08 -6.08 12.41
CA ARG A 196 -3.52 -6.34 13.75
C ARG A 196 -3.26 -5.06 14.56
N PRO A 197 -4.28 -4.22 14.81
CA PRO A 197 -4.09 -2.98 15.58
C PRO A 197 -3.56 -3.24 17.01
N ASP A 198 -3.77 -4.45 17.54
CA ASP A 198 -3.30 -4.91 18.84
C ASP A 198 -1.76 -4.91 18.98
N ILE A 199 -1.00 -5.05 17.87
CA ILE A 199 0.46 -4.93 17.90
C ILE A 199 0.96 -3.49 17.63
N ALA A 200 0.07 -2.54 17.32
CA ALA A 200 0.47 -1.21 16.85
C ALA A 200 1.35 -0.47 17.87
N PHE A 201 1.04 -0.59 19.15
CA PHE A 201 1.82 0.04 20.22
C PHE A 201 3.28 -0.43 20.25
N VAL A 202 3.50 -1.75 20.26
CA VAL A 202 4.85 -2.32 20.36
C VAL A 202 5.65 -2.06 19.08
N VAL A 203 5.03 -2.19 17.91
CA VAL A 203 5.68 -1.95 16.62
C VAL A 203 6.08 -0.48 16.50
N SER A 204 5.23 0.45 16.95
CA SER A 204 5.54 1.89 16.98
C SER A 204 6.65 2.26 17.95
N LYS A 205 6.86 1.47 19.01
CA LYS A 205 8.01 1.63 19.92
C LYS A 205 9.29 1.11 19.26
N LEU A 206 9.23 -0.07 18.66
CA LEU A 206 10.36 -0.73 18.01
C LEU A 206 10.85 0.00 16.75
N SER A 207 9.95 0.64 16.00
CA SER A 207 10.30 1.38 14.78
C SER A 207 11.26 2.56 15.04
N ARG A 208 11.29 3.10 16.26
CA ARG A 208 12.18 4.21 16.68
C ARG A 208 13.65 3.85 16.64
N TYR A 209 13.98 2.55 16.66
CA TYR A 209 15.35 2.06 16.70
C TYR A 209 15.84 1.56 15.34
N THR A 210 15.09 1.79 14.25
CA THR A 210 15.41 1.26 12.91
C THR A 210 16.75 1.72 12.37
N SER A 211 17.26 2.89 12.78
CA SER A 211 18.57 3.40 12.33
C SER A 211 19.76 2.81 13.07
N ASN A 212 19.57 2.35 14.31
CA ASN A 212 20.64 1.77 15.12
C ASN A 212 20.09 0.71 16.11
N PRO A 213 19.60 -0.45 15.63
CA PRO A 213 19.09 -1.52 16.50
C PRO A 213 20.19 -2.28 17.26
N VAL A 214 19.79 -2.96 18.34
CA VAL A 214 20.62 -3.89 19.15
C VAL A 214 19.83 -5.16 19.43
N ASP A 215 20.50 -6.17 20.00
CA ASP A 215 19.91 -7.46 20.33
C ASP A 215 18.65 -7.36 21.21
N GLU A 216 18.58 -6.42 22.15
CA GLU A 216 17.38 -6.22 22.96
C GLU A 216 16.16 -5.83 22.12
N HIS A 217 16.36 -4.99 21.09
CA HIS A 217 15.31 -4.63 20.14
C HIS A 217 14.88 -5.84 19.31
N TRP A 218 15.85 -6.67 18.88
CA TRP A 218 15.56 -7.90 18.15
C TRP A 218 14.80 -8.92 19.00
N LYS A 219 15.21 -9.12 20.25
CA LYS A 219 14.51 -10.00 21.22
C LYS A 219 13.05 -9.56 21.42
N ALA A 220 12.80 -8.25 21.47
CA ALA A 220 11.45 -7.71 21.54
C ALA A 220 10.64 -7.98 20.25
N ILE A 221 11.26 -7.89 19.06
CA ILE A 221 10.63 -8.31 17.79
C ILE A 221 10.28 -9.80 17.81
N VAL A 222 11.21 -10.66 18.25
CA VAL A 222 10.99 -12.11 18.36
C VAL A 222 9.80 -12.41 19.28
N ARG A 223 9.62 -11.65 20.36
CA ARG A 223 8.41 -11.75 21.19
C ARG A 223 7.13 -11.43 20.41
N VAL A 224 7.13 -10.38 19.58
CA VAL A 224 5.98 -10.06 18.70
C VAL A 224 5.68 -11.22 17.75
N LEU A 225 6.70 -11.83 17.15
CA LEU A 225 6.52 -13.00 16.28
C LEU A 225 5.88 -14.18 17.00
N ARG A 226 6.35 -14.52 18.22
CA ARG A 226 5.77 -15.58 19.05
C ARG A 226 4.31 -15.31 19.41
N TYR A 227 3.96 -14.04 19.65
CA TYR A 227 2.58 -13.64 19.89
C TYR A 227 1.71 -13.78 18.64
N LEU A 228 2.24 -13.39 17.47
CA LEU A 228 1.55 -13.53 16.19
C LEU A 228 1.32 -15.00 15.82
N GLN A 229 2.27 -15.89 16.10
CA GLN A 229 2.14 -17.34 15.88
C GLN A 229 0.90 -17.91 16.59
N LYS A 230 0.68 -17.53 17.86
CA LYS A 230 -0.51 -17.95 18.62
C LYS A 230 -1.81 -17.32 18.14
N THR A 231 -1.73 -16.09 17.62
CA THR A 231 -2.89 -15.25 17.30
C THR A 231 -3.08 -15.08 15.79
N GLN A 232 -2.60 -16.04 15.00
CA GLN A 232 -2.52 -15.92 13.55
C GLN A 232 -3.88 -15.66 12.88
N ASN A 233 -4.95 -16.19 13.46
CA ASN A 233 -6.32 -16.07 12.97
C ASN A 233 -7.08 -14.87 13.54
N LEU A 234 -6.44 -14.04 14.37
CA LEU A 234 -7.04 -12.82 14.89
C LEU A 234 -7.15 -11.78 13.76
N GLY A 235 -8.31 -11.13 13.66
CA GLY A 235 -8.57 -10.04 12.74
C GLY A 235 -9.83 -9.28 13.13
N PRO A 236 -10.03 -8.05 12.63
CA PRO A 236 -11.19 -7.25 12.98
C PRO A 236 -12.46 -7.86 12.36
N HIS A 237 -13.53 -7.89 13.17
CA HIS A 237 -14.88 -8.20 12.72
C HIS A 237 -15.66 -6.90 12.55
N LEU A 238 -16.22 -6.70 11.37
CA LEU A 238 -17.05 -5.57 10.99
C LEU A 238 -18.50 -6.03 11.03
N GLU A 239 -19.22 -5.65 12.08
CA GLU A 239 -20.63 -5.99 12.27
C GLU A 239 -21.53 -5.36 11.19
N ASP A 240 -22.68 -5.99 10.92
CA ASP A 240 -23.77 -5.51 10.06
C ASP A 240 -24.51 -4.30 10.66
N THR A 241 -23.78 -3.23 10.97
CA THR A 241 -24.32 -1.94 11.38
C THR A 241 -23.96 -0.87 10.33
N PRO A 242 -24.63 0.31 10.31
CA PRO A 242 -24.28 1.41 9.39
C PRO A 242 -22.81 1.87 9.49
N LEU A 243 -22.08 1.41 10.52
CA LEU A 243 -20.65 1.59 10.71
C LEU A 243 -19.78 0.91 9.64
N TYR A 244 -20.33 0.03 8.80
CA TYR A 244 -19.63 -0.59 7.66
C TYR A 244 -18.92 0.43 6.76
N LEU A 245 -19.57 1.58 6.57
CA LEU A 245 -19.06 2.73 5.82
C LEU A 245 -17.82 3.37 6.47
N LYS A 246 -17.81 3.48 7.80
CA LYS A 246 -16.65 3.96 8.56
C LYS A 246 -15.54 2.90 8.62
N GLY A 247 -15.88 1.61 8.72
CA GLY A 247 -14.92 0.51 8.78
C GLY A 247 -14.09 0.37 7.50
N ILE A 248 -14.75 0.41 6.33
CA ILE A 248 -14.05 0.34 5.03
C ILE A 248 -13.26 1.61 4.73
N ALA A 249 -13.80 2.79 5.03
CA ALA A 249 -13.05 4.05 4.91
C ALA A 249 -11.85 4.08 5.87
N THR A 250 -11.98 3.50 7.07
CA THR A 250 -10.87 3.34 8.03
C THR A 250 -9.85 2.34 7.52
N LEU A 251 -10.26 1.22 6.92
CA LEU A 251 -9.37 0.24 6.31
C LEU A 251 -8.55 0.89 5.18
N VAL A 252 -9.20 1.62 4.28
CA VAL A 252 -8.53 2.35 3.19
C VAL A 252 -7.62 3.46 3.74
N ARG A 253 -8.05 4.16 4.80
CA ARG A 253 -7.22 5.14 5.51
C ARG A 253 -5.96 4.51 6.11
N TYR A 254 -6.06 3.34 6.73
CA TYR A 254 -4.91 2.62 7.27
C TYR A 254 -3.98 2.07 6.16
N LEU A 255 -4.55 1.67 5.02
CA LEU A 255 -3.80 1.28 3.83
C LEU A 255 -3.05 2.48 3.20
N ARG A 256 -3.58 3.71 3.32
CA ARG A 256 -3.02 4.94 2.71
C ARG A 256 -2.11 5.78 3.60
N LEU A 257 -2.22 5.73 4.93
CA LEU A 257 -1.36 6.51 5.86
C LEU A 257 0.16 6.24 5.70
N ARG A 258 0.57 5.38 4.76
CA ARG A 258 1.96 5.15 4.38
C ARG A 258 2.33 5.45 2.92
N THR A 259 1.37 5.69 2.01
CA THR A 259 1.70 6.04 0.61
C THR A 259 1.75 7.56 0.38
N GLN A 260 1.22 8.37 1.31
CA GLN A 260 1.26 9.84 1.26
C GLN A 260 2.16 10.51 2.29
N SER A 261 3.11 9.80 2.90
CA SER A 261 4.19 10.43 3.67
C SER A 261 5.47 10.49 2.84
N PRO A 262 5.76 11.61 2.14
CA PRO A 262 7.10 11.91 1.64
C PRO A 262 8.07 12.30 2.78
N GLN A 263 7.93 11.73 3.98
CA GLN A 263 8.73 12.06 5.17
C GLN A 263 9.29 10.81 5.88
N VAL A 264 9.75 9.83 5.10
CA VAL A 264 10.84 8.96 5.54
C VAL A 264 12.05 9.18 4.63
N ASP A 265 12.36 10.46 4.38
CA ASP A 265 13.66 10.94 3.90
C ASP A 265 14.21 11.92 4.95
N MET A 266 14.54 11.42 6.14
CA MET A 266 15.38 12.19 7.08
C MET A 266 15.96 11.35 8.22
N PHE A 267 16.85 10.39 7.91
CA PHE A 267 17.92 10.06 8.85
C PHE A 267 19.21 9.72 8.08
N SER A 268 20.11 10.69 8.06
CA SER A 268 21.56 10.57 7.87
C SER A 268 22.06 10.12 6.49
N LEU A 269 22.35 11.11 5.63
CA LEU A 269 23.65 11.26 4.97
C LEU A 269 23.83 12.76 4.67
N ARG A 270 24.63 13.46 5.49
CA ARG A 270 25.13 14.80 5.17
C ARG A 270 26.65 14.76 5.08
N GLN A 271 27.12 15.30 3.96
CA GLN A 271 28.42 15.93 3.69
C GLN A 271 29.64 15.04 3.39
N VAL A 272 29.98 14.98 2.09
CA VAL A 272 31.32 15.35 1.62
C VAL A 272 31.15 16.52 0.65
N GLN A 273 31.98 17.54 0.82
CA GLN A 273 31.95 18.87 0.19
C GLN A 273 32.53 18.88 -1.25
N PRO A 274 32.48 20.03 -1.99
CA PRO A 274 32.54 20.09 -3.45
C PRO A 274 33.98 20.17 -4.00
N CYS A 275 34.19 19.65 -5.19
CA CYS A 275 35.30 20.07 -6.05
C CYS A 275 34.75 20.97 -7.15
N HIS A 276 34.88 22.29 -6.95
CA HIS A 276 34.98 23.24 -8.04
C HIS A 276 36.38 23.12 -8.67
N GLY A 277 36.41 22.77 -9.96
CA GLY A 277 37.55 22.95 -10.85
C GLY A 277 37.00 23.39 -12.20
N ASN A 278 37.03 24.71 -12.43
CA ASN A 278 36.51 25.39 -13.62
C ASN A 278 37.50 25.23 -14.83
N PRO A 279 37.22 25.76 -16.03
CA PRO A 279 37.38 25.10 -17.31
C PRO A 279 38.73 25.43 -17.98
N ARG A 280 39.11 24.72 -19.05
CA ARG A 280 39.91 25.25 -20.18
C ARG A 280 40.19 24.13 -21.19
N ASN A 281 39.55 24.24 -22.35
CA ASN A 281 40.14 23.85 -23.63
C ASN A 281 40.15 25.09 -24.51
N LYS A 282 41.35 25.61 -24.79
CA LYS A 282 41.67 26.43 -25.97
C LYS A 282 43.06 26.00 -26.42
N HIS A 283 43.10 25.58 -27.68
CA HIS A 283 44.21 25.11 -28.51
C HIS A 283 44.69 23.68 -28.26
#